data_AF-W4LVS9-F1
#
_entry.id   AF-W4LVS9-F1
#
_cell.length_a   1.000
_cell.length_b   1.000
_cell.length_c   1.000
_cell.angle_alpha   90.00
_cell.angle_beta   90.00
_cell.angle_gamma   90.00
#
_symmetry.space_group_name_H-M   'P 1'
#
loop_
_entity.id
_entity.type
_entity.pdbx_description
1 polymer ?
#
loop_
_entity_poly.entity_id
_entity_poly.type
_entity_poly.pdbx_seq_one_letter_code
_entity_poly.pdbx_strand_id
1 'polypeptide(L)'
;MRWASPRPLCPIPERDVWLRQKVEHSVDLLRHAVEPKALEAVILTGSTARGEASVLPVPRGFRLLGDLEFIVIVRAPFDWPRLRRQMAALSERATQEVGAAGREAVIEYGPAGRVYLQRNIRPCIFAYDLRTHGQVVWGQPDILSDITPFEVDDIPPEDALNLLMNRLIECLLLERRAAPHHDGYRTVKWILEAAGSALACARSHVPCYRERGKAFDALLQTEPELTCALSDLDAFRSWLEAAIACKLEPSVQRLTDLQQALSFSQCVRWGHELWLWQVHRWLGGTPHVHDALELYMRRESTGLRLKGWAKFFRHPLRPPGTLSWPRLARLLLQSSPQTLTYATALLLLAGLTGAGGPDWQQQICRLSPVRLEALDAASLADAIGELWIWLIRNN
;
A
#
# COMPACT_ATOMS: atom_id res chain seq x y z
N MET A 1 0.62 -28.09 -15.64
CA MET A 1 1.18 -26.73 -15.82
C MET A 1 2.60 -26.77 -15.28
N ARG A 2 3.65 -26.36 -16.04
CA ARG A 2 5.01 -26.30 -15.47
C ARG A 2 5.23 -24.88 -14.96
N TRP A 3 5.18 -24.70 -13.63
CA TRP A 3 5.60 -23.46 -12.98
C TRP A 3 7.06 -23.18 -13.34
N ALA A 4 7.36 -21.97 -13.82
CA ALA A 4 8.72 -21.60 -14.20
C ALA A 4 9.63 -21.36 -12.98
N SER A 5 9.06 -21.14 -11.78
CA SER A 5 9.81 -20.83 -10.56
C SER A 5 9.38 -21.74 -9.39
N PRO A 6 10.31 -22.49 -8.75
CA PRO A 6 10.03 -23.42 -7.66
C PRO A 6 10.02 -22.76 -6.26
N ARG A 7 10.06 -21.43 -6.15
CA ARG A 7 10.12 -20.76 -4.83
C ARG A 7 8.87 -21.06 -3.99
N PRO A 8 8.98 -21.15 -2.66
CA PRO A 8 7.83 -21.20 -1.76
C PRO A 8 6.99 -19.92 -1.89
N LEU A 9 5.68 -20.06 -1.73
CA LEU A 9 4.69 -18.99 -1.57
C LEU A 9 4.40 -18.68 -0.10
N CYS A 10 4.56 -19.68 0.78
CA CYS A 10 4.42 -19.58 2.22
C CYS A 10 5.59 -20.30 2.91
N PRO A 11 6.10 -19.82 4.05
CA PRO A 11 7.20 -20.50 4.74
C PRO A 11 6.81 -21.85 5.34
N ILE A 12 5.50 -22.13 5.49
CA ILE A 12 4.99 -23.34 6.13
C ILE A 12 4.51 -24.32 5.05
N PRO A 13 5.08 -25.54 4.96
CA PRO A 13 4.85 -26.44 3.81
C PRO A 13 3.38 -26.78 3.52
N GLU A 14 2.59 -27.11 4.54
CA GLU A 14 1.16 -27.45 4.35
C GLU A 14 0.35 -26.27 3.78
N ARG A 15 0.69 -25.04 4.22
CA ARG A 15 0.04 -23.79 3.81
C ARG A 15 0.50 -23.38 2.42
N ASP A 16 1.77 -23.67 2.10
CA ASP A 16 2.34 -23.50 0.76
C ASP A 16 1.58 -24.35 -0.25
N VAL A 17 1.42 -25.66 -0.01
CA VAL A 17 0.68 -26.56 -0.90
C VAL A 17 -0.75 -26.05 -1.14
N TRP A 18 -1.46 -25.69 -0.08
CA TRP A 18 -2.81 -25.11 -0.19
C TRP A 18 -2.82 -23.84 -1.05
N LEU A 19 -1.85 -22.94 -0.84
CA LEU A 19 -1.79 -21.68 -1.58
C LEU A 19 -1.42 -21.89 -3.06
N ARG A 20 -0.56 -22.88 -3.37
CA ARG A 20 -0.24 -23.25 -4.75
C ARG A 20 -1.47 -23.70 -5.52
N GLN A 21 -2.32 -24.53 -4.90
CA GLN A 21 -3.58 -24.96 -5.51
C GLN A 21 -4.48 -23.77 -5.86
N LYS A 22 -4.55 -22.75 -4.98
CA LYS A 22 -5.30 -21.52 -5.25
C LYS A 22 -4.70 -20.72 -6.40
N VAL A 23 -3.38 -20.61 -6.47
CA VAL A 23 -2.68 -19.94 -7.58
C VAL A 23 -2.93 -20.67 -8.90
N GLU A 24 -2.78 -21.99 -8.95
CA GLU A 24 -3.03 -22.79 -10.16
C GLU A 24 -4.46 -22.63 -10.66
N HIS A 25 -5.44 -22.76 -9.77
CA HIS A 25 -6.85 -22.58 -10.14
C HIS A 25 -7.14 -21.15 -10.62
N SER A 26 -6.57 -20.13 -9.97
CA SER A 26 -6.70 -18.73 -10.40
C SER A 26 -6.16 -18.53 -11.82
N VAL A 27 -4.97 -19.08 -12.10
CA VAL A 27 -4.37 -18.96 -13.44
C VAL A 27 -5.16 -19.75 -14.49
N ASP A 28 -5.67 -20.93 -14.15
CA ASP A 28 -6.50 -21.69 -15.09
C ASP A 28 -7.81 -20.96 -15.40
N LEU A 29 -8.47 -20.38 -14.40
CA LEU A 29 -9.66 -19.55 -14.61
C LEU A 29 -9.36 -18.35 -15.54
N LEU A 30 -8.22 -17.69 -15.34
CA LEU A 30 -7.76 -16.59 -16.20
C LEU A 30 -7.50 -17.05 -17.65
N ARG A 31 -6.86 -18.21 -17.83
CA ARG A 31 -6.56 -18.76 -19.17
C ARG A 31 -7.80 -19.16 -19.96
N HIS A 32 -8.87 -19.56 -19.29
CA HIS A 32 -10.15 -19.84 -19.96
C HIS A 32 -10.94 -18.57 -20.28
N ALA A 33 -10.73 -17.49 -19.51
CA ALA A 33 -11.45 -16.23 -19.68
C ALA A 33 -10.80 -15.27 -20.70
N VAL A 34 -9.50 -15.43 -20.98
CA VAL A 34 -8.73 -14.59 -21.91
C VAL A 34 -8.36 -15.38 -23.14
N GLU A 35 -8.45 -14.76 -24.33
CA GLU A 35 -8.06 -15.42 -25.58
C GLU A 35 -6.60 -15.91 -25.50
N PRO A 36 -6.30 -17.19 -25.80
CA PRO A 36 -4.97 -17.75 -25.61
C PRO A 36 -3.85 -17.01 -26.36
N LYS A 37 -4.16 -16.40 -27.51
CA LYS A 37 -3.19 -15.62 -28.30
C LYS A 37 -2.94 -14.22 -27.74
N ALA A 38 -3.84 -13.72 -26.88
CA ALA A 38 -3.76 -12.41 -26.27
C ALA A 38 -2.98 -12.43 -24.95
N LEU A 39 -2.90 -13.55 -24.25
CA LEU A 39 -2.18 -13.68 -22.98
C LEU A 39 -0.70 -14.03 -23.23
N GLU A 40 0.21 -13.23 -22.65
CA GLU A 40 1.66 -13.41 -22.81
C GLU A 40 2.31 -13.99 -21.56
N ALA A 41 1.94 -13.48 -20.38
CA ALA A 41 2.40 -13.98 -19.11
C ALA A 41 1.43 -13.65 -17.97
N VAL A 42 1.54 -14.42 -16.88
CA VAL A 42 0.88 -14.14 -15.61
C VAL A 42 1.95 -14.13 -14.53
N ILE A 43 2.05 -13.01 -13.82
CA ILE A 43 3.08 -12.76 -12.82
C ILE A 43 2.40 -12.64 -11.47
N LEU A 44 2.77 -13.48 -10.52
CA LEU A 44 2.39 -13.35 -9.11
C LEU A 44 3.31 -12.32 -8.45
N THR A 45 2.74 -11.41 -7.66
CA THR A 45 3.46 -10.34 -6.96
C THR A 45 3.17 -10.34 -5.45
N GLY A 46 3.67 -9.33 -4.74
CA GLY A 46 3.42 -9.11 -3.32
C GLY A 46 4.08 -10.13 -2.40
N SER A 47 3.55 -10.24 -1.18
CA SER A 47 4.12 -11.12 -0.14
C SER A 47 4.11 -12.60 -0.52
N THR A 48 3.15 -13.01 -1.35
CA THR A 48 3.03 -14.39 -1.83
C THR A 48 4.18 -14.73 -2.77
N ALA A 49 4.55 -13.83 -3.69
CA ALA A 49 5.69 -14.04 -4.58
C ALA A 49 7.03 -14.10 -3.81
N ARG A 50 7.12 -13.46 -2.64
CA ARG A 50 8.30 -13.51 -1.75
C ARG A 50 8.38 -14.76 -0.88
N GLY A 51 7.37 -15.63 -0.88
CA GLY A 51 7.33 -16.75 0.04
C GLY A 51 6.96 -16.36 1.48
N GLU A 52 6.22 -15.27 1.65
CA GLU A 52 5.86 -14.68 2.94
C GLU A 52 4.34 -14.42 3.05
N ALA A 53 3.54 -15.24 2.36
CA ALA A 53 2.09 -15.19 2.47
C ALA A 53 1.63 -15.46 3.92
N SER A 54 0.73 -14.60 4.40
CA SER A 54 0.13 -14.72 5.74
C SER A 54 -1.10 -15.60 5.69
N VAL A 55 -0.89 -16.90 5.88
CA VAL A 55 -1.95 -17.92 5.84
C VAL A 55 -2.34 -18.31 7.27
N LEU A 56 -3.54 -17.91 7.70
CA LEU A 56 -4.12 -18.18 9.01
C LEU A 56 -4.82 -19.55 9.02
N PRO A 57 -4.46 -20.46 9.93
CA PRO A 57 -5.25 -21.66 10.20
C PRO A 57 -6.61 -21.28 10.79
N VAL A 58 -7.67 -21.88 10.24
CA VAL A 58 -9.06 -21.75 10.71
C VAL A 58 -9.67 -23.14 10.86
N PRO A 59 -10.77 -23.33 11.63
CA PRO A 59 -11.29 -24.67 11.94
C PRO A 59 -11.60 -25.58 10.74
N ARG A 60 -11.77 -25.02 9.53
CA ARG A 60 -12.08 -25.76 8.29
C ARG A 60 -11.00 -25.64 7.21
N GLY A 61 -9.77 -25.29 7.58
CA GLY A 61 -8.65 -25.19 6.64
C GLY A 61 -7.86 -23.91 6.84
N PHE A 62 -7.68 -23.15 5.78
CA PHE A 62 -6.80 -21.98 5.76
C PHE A 62 -7.50 -20.75 5.20
N ARG A 63 -7.07 -19.59 5.68
CA ARG A 63 -7.47 -18.28 5.15
C ARG A 63 -6.22 -17.45 4.89
N LEU A 64 -6.08 -16.92 3.69
CA LEU A 64 -5.11 -15.89 3.37
C LEU A 64 -5.59 -14.55 3.96
N LEU A 65 -4.73 -13.91 4.76
CA LEU A 65 -5.05 -12.62 5.37
C LEU A 65 -4.77 -11.42 4.45
N GLY A 66 -3.84 -11.60 3.49
CA GLY A 66 -3.64 -10.67 2.38
C GLY A 66 -4.38 -11.13 1.12
N ASP A 67 -3.94 -10.59 0.00
CA ASP A 67 -4.56 -10.82 -1.31
C ASP A 67 -3.61 -11.64 -2.22
N LEU A 68 -4.19 -12.37 -3.18
CA LEU A 68 -3.46 -12.98 -4.28
C LEU A 68 -3.47 -12.02 -5.47
N GLU A 69 -2.36 -11.30 -5.63
CA GLU A 69 -2.22 -10.27 -6.66
C GLU A 69 -1.46 -10.81 -7.88
N PHE A 70 -2.06 -10.65 -9.05
CA PHE A 70 -1.49 -11.04 -10.33
C PHE A 70 -1.37 -9.84 -11.27
N ILE A 71 -0.22 -9.70 -11.92
CA ILE A 71 -0.07 -8.87 -13.11
C ILE A 71 -0.27 -9.75 -14.34
N VAL A 72 -1.28 -9.40 -15.13
CA VAL A 72 -1.66 -10.14 -16.34
C VAL A 72 -1.09 -9.41 -17.55
N ILE A 73 -0.02 -9.96 -18.13
CA ILE A 73 0.62 -9.39 -19.32
C ILE A 73 -0.09 -9.88 -20.57
N VAL A 74 -0.64 -8.93 -21.31
CA VAL A 74 -1.37 -9.18 -22.56
C VAL A 74 -0.60 -8.62 -23.77
N ARG A 75 -0.92 -9.09 -24.99
CA ARG A 75 -0.33 -8.65 -26.30
C ARG A 75 -1.16 -7.65 -27.10
N ALA A 76 -0.58 -6.49 -27.43
CA ALA A 76 -1.28 -5.38 -28.08
C ALA A 76 -1.87 -5.77 -29.45
N PRO A 77 -2.92 -5.08 -29.94
CA PRO A 77 -3.61 -3.91 -29.36
C PRO A 77 -4.73 -4.27 -28.35
N PHE A 78 -5.06 -3.33 -27.45
CA PHE A 78 -6.19 -3.51 -26.50
C PHE A 78 -7.06 -2.26 -26.35
N ASP A 79 -8.33 -2.51 -26.08
CA ASP A 79 -9.23 -1.58 -25.41
C ASP A 79 -9.00 -1.67 -23.89
N TRP A 80 -8.19 -0.74 -23.36
CA TRP A 80 -7.86 -0.67 -21.92
C TRP A 80 -9.09 -0.58 -21.01
N PRO A 81 -10.08 0.31 -21.25
CA PRO A 81 -11.32 0.32 -20.48
C PRO A 81 -12.03 -1.03 -20.44
N ARG A 82 -12.16 -1.71 -21.58
CA ARG A 82 -12.81 -3.02 -21.65
C ARG A 82 -12.02 -4.09 -20.90
N LEU A 83 -10.70 -4.15 -21.10
CA LEU A 83 -9.83 -5.12 -20.44
C LEU A 83 -9.82 -4.94 -18.91
N ARG A 84 -9.75 -3.69 -18.43
CA ARG A 84 -9.84 -3.39 -16.98
C ARG A 84 -11.16 -3.87 -16.39
N ARG A 85 -12.30 -3.63 -17.07
CA ARG A 85 -13.62 -4.13 -16.62
C ARG A 85 -13.68 -5.65 -16.63
N GLN A 86 -13.14 -6.30 -17.67
CA GLN A 86 -13.09 -7.76 -17.76
C GLN A 86 -12.25 -8.35 -16.61
N MET A 87 -11.06 -7.79 -16.34
CA MET A 87 -10.23 -8.26 -15.24
C MET A 87 -10.86 -8.01 -13.88
N ALA A 88 -11.53 -6.87 -13.66
CA ALA A 88 -12.25 -6.61 -12.41
C ALA A 88 -13.38 -7.63 -12.19
N ALA A 89 -14.19 -7.91 -13.21
CA ALA A 89 -15.23 -8.94 -13.14
C ALA A 89 -14.64 -10.34 -12.91
N LEU A 90 -13.47 -10.62 -13.49
CA LEU A 90 -12.77 -11.88 -13.31
C LEU A 90 -12.18 -12.02 -11.90
N SER A 91 -11.65 -10.94 -11.31
CA SER A 91 -11.18 -10.90 -9.93
C SER A 91 -12.31 -11.22 -8.96
N GLU A 92 -13.49 -10.63 -9.18
CA GLU A 92 -14.69 -10.91 -8.39
C GLU A 92 -15.09 -12.39 -8.51
N ARG A 93 -15.19 -12.89 -9.75
CA ARG A 93 -15.50 -14.31 -10.01
C ARG A 93 -14.48 -15.26 -9.38
N ALA A 94 -13.18 -14.97 -9.51
CA ALA A 94 -12.13 -15.80 -8.91
C ALA A 94 -12.19 -15.75 -7.38
N THR A 95 -12.46 -14.59 -6.79
CA THR A 95 -12.69 -14.46 -5.35
C THR A 95 -13.91 -15.25 -4.88
N GLN A 96 -14.95 -15.35 -5.71
CA GLN A 96 -16.13 -16.19 -5.46
C GLN A 96 -15.81 -17.68 -5.56
N GLU A 97 -15.21 -18.14 -6.66
CA GLU A 97 -14.97 -19.55 -6.96
C GLU A 97 -13.75 -20.12 -6.22
N VAL A 98 -12.59 -19.48 -6.39
CA VAL A 98 -11.31 -19.94 -5.84
C VAL A 98 -11.14 -19.45 -4.41
N GLY A 99 -11.50 -18.20 -4.14
CA GLY A 99 -11.44 -17.57 -2.82
C GLY A 99 -12.58 -17.95 -1.86
N ALA A 100 -13.51 -18.81 -2.29
CA ALA A 100 -14.69 -19.23 -1.55
C ALA A 100 -15.54 -18.04 -1.05
N ALA A 101 -15.84 -17.09 -1.94
CA ALA A 101 -16.50 -15.82 -1.66
C ALA A 101 -15.73 -14.94 -0.66
N GLY A 102 -14.41 -14.85 -0.84
CA GLY A 102 -13.53 -14.03 0.01
C GLY A 102 -13.30 -14.58 1.42
N ARG A 103 -13.86 -15.75 1.75
CA ARG A 103 -13.67 -16.41 3.05
C ARG A 103 -12.27 -16.99 3.19
N GLU A 104 -11.71 -17.45 2.09
CA GLU A 104 -10.40 -18.11 2.05
C GLU A 104 -9.32 -17.22 1.44
N ALA A 105 -9.61 -16.49 0.37
CA ALA A 105 -8.66 -15.56 -0.26
C ALA A 105 -9.41 -14.51 -1.09
N VAL A 106 -8.81 -13.34 -1.22
CA VAL A 106 -9.18 -12.34 -2.24
C VAL A 106 -8.18 -12.46 -3.39
N ILE A 107 -8.68 -12.41 -4.62
CA ILE A 107 -7.87 -12.59 -5.83
C ILE A 107 -8.04 -11.37 -6.72
N GLU A 108 -6.92 -10.81 -7.16
CA GLU A 108 -6.88 -9.60 -7.96
C GLU A 108 -6.03 -9.79 -9.22
N TYR A 109 -6.62 -9.50 -10.38
CA TYR A 109 -5.94 -9.44 -11.67
C TYR A 109 -5.77 -7.99 -12.13
N GLY A 110 -4.52 -7.53 -12.22
CA GLY A 110 -4.15 -6.24 -12.80
C GLY A 110 -3.68 -6.40 -14.25
N PRO A 111 -4.43 -5.94 -15.27
CA PRO A 111 -3.97 -6.04 -16.65
C PRO A 111 -2.86 -5.04 -16.94
N ALA A 112 -1.81 -5.51 -17.61
CA ALA A 112 -0.73 -4.68 -18.12
C ALA A 112 -0.27 -5.19 -19.51
N GLY A 113 0.36 -4.32 -20.28
CA GLY A 113 0.95 -4.69 -21.56
C GLY A 113 2.45 -4.82 -21.37
N ARG A 114 3.16 -5.53 -22.26
CA ARG A 114 4.62 -5.66 -22.17
C ARG A 114 5.36 -4.31 -22.08
N VAL A 115 4.84 -3.28 -22.77
CA VAL A 115 5.35 -1.89 -22.69
C VAL A 115 5.36 -1.32 -21.27
N TYR A 116 4.49 -1.81 -20.37
CA TYR A 116 4.49 -1.42 -18.98
C TYR A 116 5.82 -1.77 -18.32
N LEU A 117 6.26 -3.03 -18.47
CA LEU A 117 7.53 -3.52 -17.92
C LEU A 117 8.73 -2.82 -18.57
N GLN A 118 8.67 -2.58 -19.88
CA GLN A 118 9.79 -2.02 -20.64
C GLN A 118 9.98 -0.51 -20.47
N ARG A 119 8.89 0.26 -20.30
CA ARG A 119 8.93 1.74 -20.45
C ARG A 119 8.15 2.52 -19.40
N ASN A 120 7.09 1.95 -18.82
CA ASN A 120 6.21 2.73 -17.95
C ASN A 120 6.49 2.50 -16.46
N ILE A 121 7.01 1.33 -16.09
CA ILE A 121 7.44 1.06 -14.74
C ILE A 121 8.68 1.92 -14.44
N ARG A 122 8.64 2.64 -13.31
CA ARG A 122 9.73 3.49 -12.83
C ARG A 122 10.32 2.89 -11.56
N PRO A 123 11.55 3.26 -11.18
CA PRO A 123 12.07 2.96 -9.86
C PRO A 123 11.06 3.37 -8.78
N CYS A 124 10.63 2.39 -8.01
CA CYS A 124 9.64 2.50 -6.94
C CYS A 124 9.71 1.21 -6.11
N ILE A 125 9.19 1.23 -4.88
CA ILE A 125 9.23 0.06 -3.97
C ILE A 125 8.60 -1.15 -4.63
N PHE A 126 7.41 -0.97 -5.23
CA PHE A 126 6.70 -2.04 -5.93
C PHE A 126 7.49 -2.62 -7.10
N ALA A 127 8.11 -1.77 -7.92
CA ALA A 127 8.88 -2.22 -9.07
C ALA A 127 10.13 -3.00 -8.66
N TYR A 128 10.79 -2.57 -7.57
CA TYR A 128 11.96 -3.26 -7.03
C TYR A 128 11.57 -4.66 -6.55
N ASP A 129 10.52 -4.74 -5.73
CA ASP A 129 9.95 -6.00 -5.24
C ASP A 129 9.53 -6.92 -6.40
N LEU A 130 8.84 -6.38 -7.41
CA LEU A 130 8.38 -7.14 -8.57
C LEU A 130 9.54 -7.71 -9.37
N ARG A 131 10.58 -6.92 -9.63
CA ARG A 131 11.76 -7.37 -10.39
C ARG A 131 12.55 -8.45 -9.64
N THR A 132 12.71 -8.30 -8.33
CA THR A 132 13.56 -9.18 -7.51
C THR A 132 12.84 -10.46 -7.07
N HIS A 133 11.54 -10.36 -6.78
CA HIS A 133 10.76 -11.43 -6.17
C HIS A 133 9.50 -11.84 -6.93
N GLY A 134 9.10 -11.10 -7.96
CA GLY A 134 7.98 -11.49 -8.81
C GLY A 134 8.17 -12.91 -9.37
N GLN A 135 7.07 -13.67 -9.45
CA GLN A 135 7.11 -15.04 -9.95
C GLN A 135 6.25 -15.17 -11.19
N VAL A 136 6.85 -15.56 -12.32
CA VAL A 136 6.09 -15.92 -13.51
C VAL A 136 5.44 -17.28 -13.29
N VAL A 137 4.13 -17.28 -13.09
CA VAL A 137 3.34 -18.50 -12.84
C VAL A 137 2.78 -19.10 -14.13
N TRP A 138 2.78 -18.34 -15.23
CA TRP A 138 2.43 -18.83 -16.56
C TRP A 138 3.01 -17.93 -17.67
N GLY A 139 3.28 -18.51 -18.85
CA GLY A 139 3.69 -17.78 -20.04
C GLY A 139 5.21 -17.62 -20.16
N GLN A 140 5.65 -16.48 -20.69
CA GLN A 140 7.07 -16.22 -20.95
C GLN A 140 7.89 -16.10 -19.64
N PRO A 141 8.83 -17.02 -19.34
CA PRO A 141 9.47 -17.12 -18.03
C PRO A 141 10.44 -15.98 -17.72
N ASP A 142 11.03 -15.36 -18.74
CA ASP A 142 12.01 -14.27 -18.64
C ASP A 142 11.37 -12.88 -18.74
N ILE A 143 10.04 -12.77 -18.76
CA ILE A 143 9.35 -11.48 -19.01
C ILE A 143 9.68 -10.38 -17.99
N LEU A 144 10.04 -10.75 -16.76
CA LEU A 144 10.48 -9.79 -15.74
C LEU A 144 11.85 -9.16 -16.04
N SER A 145 12.65 -9.75 -16.93
CA SER A 145 13.90 -9.15 -17.41
C SER A 145 13.68 -7.92 -18.30
N ASP A 146 12.45 -7.69 -18.77
CA ASP A 146 12.06 -6.46 -19.46
C ASP A 146 12.10 -5.23 -18.52
N ILE A 147 12.00 -5.44 -17.20
CA ILE A 147 12.14 -4.35 -16.23
C ILE A 147 13.62 -3.97 -16.20
N THR A 148 13.91 -2.74 -16.63
CA THR A 148 15.27 -2.20 -16.61
C THR A 148 15.85 -2.29 -15.20
N PRO A 149 17.08 -2.80 -15.03
CA PRO A 149 17.75 -2.83 -13.74
C PRO A 149 17.88 -1.45 -13.09
N PHE A 150 17.62 -1.40 -11.79
CA PHE A 150 17.86 -0.26 -10.90
C PHE A 150 18.10 -0.78 -9.48
N GLU A 151 18.78 0.03 -8.66
CA GLU A 151 19.16 -0.29 -7.29
C GLU A 151 18.19 0.33 -6.29
N VAL A 152 18.31 -0.04 -5.01
CA VAL A 152 17.50 0.55 -3.94
C VAL A 152 17.66 2.07 -3.87
N ASP A 153 18.86 2.58 -4.15
CA ASP A 153 19.16 4.02 -4.17
C ASP A 153 18.37 4.81 -5.22
N ASP A 154 17.87 4.12 -6.26
CA ASP A 154 17.05 4.73 -7.31
C ASP A 154 15.59 4.90 -6.89
N ILE A 155 15.14 4.28 -5.79
CA ILE A 155 13.78 4.43 -5.27
C ILE A 155 13.59 5.88 -4.77
N PRO A 156 12.61 6.63 -5.30
CA PRO A 156 12.36 7.99 -4.85
C PRO A 156 11.97 8.05 -3.37
N PRO A 157 12.49 9.00 -2.57
CA PRO A 157 12.07 9.16 -1.17
C PRO A 157 10.56 9.37 -0.99
N GLU A 158 9.89 9.94 -1.99
CA GLU A 158 8.44 10.12 -2.04
C GLU A 158 7.68 8.81 -1.89
N ASP A 159 8.23 7.70 -2.40
CA ASP A 159 7.62 6.39 -2.35
C ASP A 159 7.53 5.86 -0.91
N ALA A 160 8.56 6.15 -0.10
CA ALA A 160 8.57 5.85 1.33
C ALA A 160 7.51 6.64 2.10
N LEU A 161 7.40 7.94 1.81
CA LEU A 161 6.36 8.80 2.41
C LEU A 161 4.96 8.33 2.01
N ASN A 162 4.74 8.03 0.73
CA ASN A 162 3.45 7.52 0.26
C ASN A 162 3.07 6.21 0.95
N LEU A 163 4.04 5.32 1.18
CA LEU A 163 3.83 4.07 1.91
C LEU A 163 3.33 4.34 3.34
N LEU A 164 4.03 5.19 4.09
CA LEU A 164 3.62 5.57 5.45
C LEU A 164 2.24 6.23 5.46
N MET A 165 2.01 7.18 4.55
CA MET A 165 0.75 7.90 4.42
C MET A 165 -0.44 6.99 4.11
N ASN A 166 -0.25 6.00 3.25
CA ASN A 166 -1.26 4.99 2.96
C ASN A 166 -1.62 4.17 4.21
N ARG A 167 -0.65 3.86 5.08
CA ARG A 167 -0.92 3.15 6.33
C ARG A 167 -1.60 4.03 7.37
N LEU A 168 -1.21 5.30 7.48
CA LEU A 168 -1.84 6.26 8.38
C LEU A 168 -3.32 6.47 8.05
N ILE A 169 -3.67 6.59 6.77
CA ILE A 169 -5.08 6.67 6.34
C ILE A 169 -5.82 5.35 6.60
N GLU A 170 -5.19 4.19 6.36
CA GLU A 170 -5.81 2.91 6.70
C GLU A 170 -6.08 2.78 8.21
N CYS A 171 -5.18 3.27 9.07
CA CYS A 171 -5.40 3.36 10.51
C CYS A 171 -6.54 4.29 10.89
N LEU A 172 -6.64 5.45 10.24
CA LEU A 172 -7.75 6.38 10.44
C LEU A 172 -9.10 5.72 10.13
N LEU A 173 -9.16 4.90 9.07
CA LEU A 173 -10.37 4.17 8.69
C LEU A 173 -10.71 2.98 9.60
N LEU A 174 -9.73 2.46 10.35
CA LEU A 174 -9.90 1.33 11.26
C LEU A 174 -10.70 1.69 12.50
N GLU A 175 -10.28 2.78 13.16
CA GLU A 175 -10.94 3.32 14.36
C GLU A 175 -12.45 3.52 14.15
N ARG A 176 -12.85 3.77 12.91
CA ARG A 176 -14.23 4.08 12.53
C ARG A 176 -15.08 2.86 12.18
N ARG A 177 -14.50 1.83 11.57
CA ARG A 177 -15.30 0.80 10.86
C ARG A 177 -15.61 -0.46 11.66
N ALA A 178 -15.04 -0.66 12.86
CA ALA A 178 -15.32 -1.78 13.77
C ALA A 178 -15.70 -3.08 13.02
N ALA A 179 -14.89 -3.46 12.02
CA ALA A 179 -15.26 -4.53 11.10
C ALA A 179 -15.06 -5.89 11.81
N PRO A 180 -16.02 -6.82 11.72
CA PRO A 180 -15.97 -8.08 12.49
C PRO A 180 -14.88 -9.09 12.04
N HIS A 181 -14.12 -8.79 10.98
CA HIS A 181 -13.11 -9.70 10.44
C HIS A 181 -11.76 -9.01 10.21
N HIS A 182 -10.78 -9.38 11.04
CA HIS A 182 -9.33 -9.13 10.91
C HIS A 182 -8.80 -7.70 11.09
N ASP A 183 -9.09 -7.11 12.26
CA ASP A 183 -8.51 -5.84 12.68
C ASP A 183 -7.02 -5.98 13.09
N GLY A 184 -6.64 -7.00 13.87
CA GLY A 184 -5.23 -7.21 14.27
C GLY A 184 -4.23 -7.40 13.11
N TYR A 185 -4.67 -7.92 11.95
CA TYR A 185 -3.78 -8.05 10.79
C TYR A 185 -3.44 -6.70 10.15
N ARG A 186 -4.33 -5.72 10.26
CA ARG A 186 -4.02 -4.37 9.79
C ARG A 186 -3.03 -3.67 10.71
N THR A 187 -3.07 -3.92 12.02
CA THR A 187 -2.01 -3.50 12.96
C THR A 187 -0.66 -4.09 12.55
N VAL A 188 -0.60 -5.40 12.25
CA VAL A 188 0.61 -6.04 11.71
C VAL A 188 1.11 -5.32 10.46
N LYS A 189 0.23 -5.05 9.48
CA LYS A 189 0.60 -4.32 8.26
C LYS A 189 1.10 -2.91 8.57
N TRP A 190 0.46 -2.19 9.49
CA TRP A 190 0.88 -0.84 9.87
C TRP A 190 2.32 -0.85 10.41
N ILE A 191 2.63 -1.68 11.42
CA ILE A 191 3.97 -1.73 12.04
C ILE A 191 5.03 -2.05 10.99
N LEU A 192 4.78 -3.08 10.17
CA LEU A 192 5.74 -3.54 9.16
C LEU A 192 6.03 -2.49 8.09
N GLU A 193 5.00 -1.80 7.61
CA GLU A 193 5.15 -0.78 6.58
C GLU A 193 5.61 0.57 7.15
N ALA A 194 5.41 0.83 8.45
CA ALA A 194 6.05 1.95 9.15
C ALA A 194 7.58 1.77 9.17
N ALA A 195 8.07 0.61 9.60
CA ALA A 195 9.50 0.27 9.53
C ALA A 195 10.01 0.22 8.07
N GLY A 196 9.21 -0.35 7.16
CA GLY A 196 9.53 -0.40 5.73
C GLY A 196 9.67 0.99 5.10
N SER A 197 8.81 1.94 5.46
CA SER A 197 8.92 3.33 5.02
C SER A 197 10.19 3.99 5.54
N ALA A 198 10.59 3.72 6.78
CA ALA A 198 11.82 4.29 7.33
C ALA A 198 13.06 3.78 6.57
N LEU A 199 13.11 2.47 6.31
CA LEU A 199 14.16 1.84 5.52
C LEU A 199 14.21 2.38 4.08
N ALA A 200 13.06 2.50 3.41
CA ALA A 200 13.01 3.05 2.06
C ALA A 200 13.46 4.52 2.01
N CYS A 201 13.07 5.34 3.00
CA CYS A 201 13.51 6.73 3.10
C CYS A 201 15.03 6.85 3.32
N ALA A 202 15.62 5.89 4.02
CA ALA A 202 17.06 5.78 4.22
C ALA A 202 17.81 5.08 3.08
N ARG A 203 17.13 4.73 1.97
CA ARG A 203 17.68 3.97 0.84
C ARG A 203 18.25 2.60 1.23
N SER A 204 17.65 1.98 2.25
CA SER A 204 18.00 0.65 2.75
C SER A 204 16.78 -0.29 2.72
N HIS A 205 15.90 -0.11 1.72
CA HIS A 205 14.70 -0.94 1.53
C HIS A 205 15.05 -2.43 1.48
N VAL A 206 14.28 -3.24 2.21
CA VAL A 206 14.34 -4.70 2.15
C VAL A 206 12.97 -5.27 1.77
N PRO A 207 12.89 -6.07 0.70
CA PRO A 207 11.61 -6.59 0.19
C PRO A 207 10.97 -7.61 1.14
N CYS A 208 11.78 -8.43 1.81
CA CYS A 208 11.30 -9.51 2.67
C CYS A 208 11.06 -9.04 4.11
N TYR A 209 9.92 -9.41 4.68
CA TYR A 209 9.55 -9.08 6.05
C TYR A 209 10.49 -9.73 7.07
N ARG A 210 11.00 -10.94 6.80
CA ARG A 210 11.94 -11.64 7.71
C ARG A 210 13.27 -10.91 7.92
N GLU A 211 13.65 -10.05 6.98
CA GLU A 211 14.91 -9.28 7.03
C GLU A 211 14.72 -7.93 7.72
N ARG A 212 13.46 -7.49 7.87
CA ARG A 212 13.09 -6.12 8.22
C ARG A 212 13.52 -5.70 9.61
N GLY A 213 13.39 -6.58 10.60
CA GLY A 213 13.82 -6.30 11.98
C GLY A 213 15.32 -6.01 12.06
N LYS A 214 16.14 -6.92 11.54
CA LYS A 214 17.60 -6.74 11.45
C LYS A 214 17.98 -5.50 10.64
N ALA A 215 17.31 -5.24 9.51
CA ALA A 215 17.59 -4.06 8.70
C ALA A 215 17.25 -2.77 9.45
N PHE A 216 16.13 -2.75 10.19
CA PHE A 216 15.73 -1.60 11.01
C PHE A 216 16.72 -1.36 12.17
N ASP A 217 17.19 -2.42 12.83
CA ASP A 217 18.22 -2.31 13.86
C ASP A 217 19.54 -1.76 13.30
N ALA A 218 19.95 -2.19 12.10
CA ALA A 218 21.12 -1.64 11.42
C ALA A 218 20.92 -0.16 11.05
N LEU A 219 19.71 0.21 10.60
CA LEU A 219 19.36 1.59 10.29
C LEU A 219 19.53 2.51 11.51
N LEU A 220 19.06 2.08 12.68
CA LEU A 220 19.17 2.87 13.92
C LEU A 220 20.63 3.16 14.31
N GLN A 221 21.57 2.28 13.95
CA GLN A 221 23.01 2.49 14.19
C GLN A 221 23.60 3.55 13.25
N THR A 222 23.08 3.66 12.03
CA THR A 222 23.54 4.60 11.01
C THR A 222 22.79 5.92 11.00
N GLU A 223 21.61 5.98 11.63
CA GLU A 223 20.72 7.14 11.65
C GLU A 223 20.37 7.55 13.09
N PRO A 224 21.26 8.27 13.80
CA PRO A 224 21.00 8.73 15.16
C PRO A 224 19.77 9.64 15.28
N GLU A 225 19.47 10.42 14.24
CA GLU A 225 18.29 11.29 14.22
C GLU A 225 16.98 10.51 14.30
N LEU A 226 16.90 9.32 13.69
CA LEU A 226 15.73 8.45 13.79
C LEU A 226 15.56 7.93 15.22
N THR A 227 16.67 7.56 15.86
CA THR A 227 16.69 7.10 17.25
C THR A 227 16.18 8.18 18.20
N CYS A 228 16.51 9.45 17.94
CA CYS A 228 16.00 10.59 18.71
C CYS A 228 14.56 10.97 18.36
N ALA A 229 14.10 10.71 17.13
CA ALA A 229 12.78 11.12 16.67
C ALA A 229 11.65 10.20 17.17
N LEU A 230 11.90 8.90 17.31
CA LEU A 230 10.90 7.91 17.70
C LEU A 230 10.75 7.83 19.23
N SER A 231 9.55 8.14 19.73
CA SER A 231 9.20 7.90 21.13
C SER A 231 9.10 6.40 21.43
N ASP A 232 9.49 5.98 22.63
CA ASP A 232 9.40 4.58 23.08
C ASP A 232 9.98 3.57 22.06
N LEU A 233 11.16 3.87 21.51
CA LEU A 233 11.81 3.08 20.46
C LEU A 233 11.89 1.57 20.78
N ASP A 234 12.21 1.21 22.02
CA ASP A 234 12.27 -0.20 22.44
C ASP A 234 10.91 -0.90 22.36
N ALA A 235 9.83 -0.17 22.64
CA ALA A 235 8.49 -0.68 22.44
C ALA A 235 8.20 -0.86 20.94
N PHE A 236 8.51 0.12 20.09
CA PHE A 236 8.34 -0.01 18.64
C PHE A 236 9.10 -1.21 18.07
N ARG A 237 10.36 -1.41 18.47
CA ARG A 237 11.18 -2.56 18.07
C ARG A 237 10.57 -3.89 18.51
N SER A 238 10.12 -3.97 19.75
CA SER A 238 9.45 -5.17 20.28
C SER A 238 8.18 -5.51 19.48
N TRP A 239 7.39 -4.49 19.12
CA TRP A 239 6.20 -4.66 18.30
C TRP A 239 6.51 -5.01 16.85
N LEU A 240 7.61 -4.50 16.29
CA LEU A 240 8.09 -4.87 14.96
C LEU A 240 8.41 -6.36 14.90
N GLU A 241 9.14 -6.90 15.88
CA GLU A 241 9.44 -8.34 15.95
C GLU A 241 8.17 -9.18 16.10
N ALA A 242 7.24 -8.77 16.97
CA ALA A 242 5.95 -9.44 17.13
C ALA A 242 5.12 -9.42 15.83
N ALA A 243 5.13 -8.29 15.10
CA ALA A 243 4.46 -8.14 13.82
C ALA A 243 5.10 -9.02 12.74
N ILE A 244 6.43 -9.11 12.67
CA ILE A 244 7.15 -10.01 11.74
C ILE A 244 6.76 -11.46 12.02
N ALA A 245 6.81 -11.89 13.28
CA ALA A 245 6.43 -13.24 13.67
C ALA A 245 4.96 -13.54 13.31
N CYS A 246 4.05 -12.62 13.60
CA CYS A 246 2.64 -12.76 13.25
C CYS A 246 2.39 -12.74 11.74
N LYS A 247 3.14 -11.95 10.96
CA LYS A 247 3.02 -11.88 9.51
C LYS A 247 3.42 -13.20 8.84
N LEU A 248 4.53 -13.78 9.28
CA LEU A 248 5.08 -15.02 8.71
C LEU A 248 4.31 -16.25 9.17
N GLU A 249 3.81 -16.24 10.41
CA GLU A 249 3.02 -17.32 10.97
C GLU A 249 1.85 -16.73 11.79
N PRO A 250 0.74 -16.37 11.13
CA PRO A 250 -0.39 -15.80 11.83
C PRO A 250 -1.14 -16.87 12.63
N SER A 251 -1.63 -16.48 13.80
CA SER A 251 -2.59 -17.22 14.61
C SER A 251 -3.65 -16.26 15.15
N VAL A 252 -4.83 -16.79 15.49
CA VAL A 252 -5.91 -15.96 16.08
C VAL A 252 -5.44 -15.29 17.37
N GLN A 253 -4.65 -16.00 18.18
CA GLN A 253 -4.10 -15.45 19.42
C GLN A 253 -3.14 -14.28 19.13
N ARG A 254 -2.12 -14.48 18.27
CA ARG A 254 -1.13 -13.43 17.95
C ARG A 254 -1.79 -12.16 17.38
N LEU A 255 -2.81 -12.34 16.54
CA LEU A 255 -3.57 -11.22 15.96
C LEU A 255 -4.36 -10.47 17.03
N THR A 256 -5.02 -11.20 17.94
CA THR A 256 -5.78 -10.62 19.05
C THR A 256 -4.86 -9.86 20.01
N ASP A 257 -3.72 -10.46 20.37
CA ASP A 257 -2.73 -9.85 21.28
C ASP A 257 -2.22 -8.52 20.73
N LEU A 258 -1.84 -8.50 19.43
CA LEU A 258 -1.38 -7.29 18.76
C LEU A 258 -2.45 -6.21 18.66
N GLN A 259 -3.70 -6.61 18.42
CA GLN A 259 -4.83 -5.68 18.36
C GLN A 259 -5.10 -5.03 19.72
N GLN A 260 -5.08 -5.81 20.80
CA GLN A 260 -5.39 -5.32 22.15
C GLN A 260 -4.27 -4.48 22.74
N ALA A 261 -3.02 -4.78 22.38
CA ALA A 261 -1.88 -4.15 23.02
C ALA A 261 -1.48 -2.80 22.39
N LEU A 262 -1.78 -2.58 21.11
CA LEU A 262 -1.39 -1.35 20.42
C LEU A 262 -2.56 -0.37 20.27
N SER A 263 -2.50 0.75 20.97
CA SER A 263 -3.53 1.79 20.90
C SER A 263 -3.44 2.61 19.61
N PHE A 264 -4.59 3.11 19.15
CA PHE A 264 -4.66 4.03 18.00
C PHE A 264 -3.77 5.26 18.18
N SER A 265 -3.78 5.88 19.36
CA SER A 265 -2.94 7.06 19.65
C SER A 265 -1.45 6.77 19.51
N GLN A 266 -1.01 5.57 19.89
CA GLN A 266 0.38 5.14 19.75
C GLN A 266 0.78 4.95 18.28
N CYS A 267 -0.08 4.31 17.47
CA CYS A 267 0.13 4.21 16.01
C CYS A 267 0.25 5.58 15.35
N VAL A 268 -0.63 6.52 15.72
CA VAL A 268 -0.64 7.87 15.16
C VAL A 268 0.60 8.65 15.59
N ARG A 269 0.99 8.55 16.85
CA ARG A 269 2.21 9.20 17.37
C ARG A 269 3.45 8.75 16.61
N TRP A 270 3.68 7.44 16.52
CA TRP A 270 4.82 6.90 15.77
C TRP A 270 4.78 7.23 14.29
N GLY A 271 3.59 7.16 13.67
CA GLY A 271 3.46 7.53 12.27
C GLY A 271 3.75 9.02 12.02
N HIS A 272 3.39 9.90 12.96
CA HIS A 272 3.70 11.32 12.89
C HIS A 272 5.20 11.60 13.07
N GLU A 273 5.84 10.95 14.06
CA GLU A 273 7.28 11.05 14.31
C GLU A 273 8.11 10.55 13.12
N LEU A 274 7.73 9.40 12.56
CA LEU A 274 8.34 8.88 11.33
C LEU A 274 8.14 9.82 10.16
N TRP A 275 6.93 10.35 9.98
CA TRP A 275 6.65 11.27 8.87
C TRP A 275 7.51 12.54 8.98
N LEU A 276 7.60 13.14 10.18
CA LEU A 276 8.44 14.30 10.44
C LEU A 276 9.91 14.00 10.15
N TRP A 277 10.43 12.87 10.64
CA TRP A 277 11.81 12.46 10.37
C TRP A 277 12.05 12.24 8.87
N GLN A 278 11.14 11.58 8.15
CA GLN A 278 11.27 11.36 6.70
C GLN A 278 11.25 12.67 5.92
N VAL A 279 10.36 13.60 6.27
CA VAL A 279 10.30 14.93 5.64
C VAL A 279 11.56 15.73 5.96
N HIS A 280 12.05 15.69 7.20
CA HIS A 280 13.28 16.37 7.60
C HIS A 280 14.48 15.87 6.79
N ARG A 281 14.63 14.54 6.72
CA ARG A 281 15.69 13.88 5.95
C ARG A 281 15.61 14.23 4.47
N TRP A 282 14.41 14.26 3.90
CA TRP A 282 14.23 14.46 2.46
C TRP A 282 14.33 15.93 2.03
N LEU A 283 13.74 16.85 2.79
CA LEU A 283 13.59 18.25 2.40
C LEU A 283 14.59 19.19 3.08
N GLY A 284 15.24 18.75 4.15
CA GLY A 284 16.18 19.55 4.93
C GLY A 284 15.49 20.66 5.72
N GLY A 285 15.34 20.45 7.03
CA GLY A 285 15.03 21.53 7.98
C GLY A 285 13.58 22.03 8.00
N THR A 286 12.81 21.53 8.98
CA THR A 286 11.84 22.29 9.81
C THR A 286 11.37 21.38 10.95
N PRO A 287 11.38 21.83 12.22
CA PRO A 287 10.90 21.00 13.33
C PRO A 287 9.36 20.96 13.45
N HIS A 288 8.65 21.88 12.77
CA HIS A 288 7.22 22.03 12.91
C HIS A 288 6.45 21.34 11.78
N VAL A 289 5.40 20.61 12.15
CA VAL A 289 4.53 19.84 11.24
C VAL A 289 3.93 20.70 10.13
N HIS A 290 3.51 21.93 10.44
CA HIS A 290 2.87 22.80 9.45
C HIS A 290 3.85 23.21 8.35
N ASP A 291 5.06 23.62 8.73
CA ASP A 291 6.10 24.01 7.77
C ASP A 291 6.57 22.82 6.94
N ALA A 292 6.73 21.65 7.59
CA ALA A 292 7.05 20.39 6.93
C ALA A 292 5.97 20.01 5.89
N LEU A 293 4.70 20.23 6.20
CA LEU A 293 3.56 19.95 5.31
C LEU A 293 3.56 20.88 4.09
N GLU A 294 3.84 22.16 4.30
CA GLU A 294 3.94 23.14 3.23
C GLU A 294 5.09 22.85 2.28
N LEU A 295 6.26 22.51 2.83
CA LEU A 295 7.42 22.06 2.05
C LEU A 295 7.11 20.78 1.26
N TYR A 296 6.50 19.79 1.91
CA TYR A 296 6.06 18.53 1.28
C TYR A 296 5.15 18.78 0.08
N MET A 297 4.11 19.61 0.24
CA MET A 297 3.18 19.95 -0.84
C MET A 297 3.86 20.68 -2.00
N ARG A 298 4.79 21.61 -1.70
CA ARG A 298 5.49 22.43 -2.70
C ARG A 298 6.55 21.66 -3.47
N ARG A 299 7.14 20.62 -2.89
CA ARG A 299 8.23 19.85 -3.52
C ARG A 299 7.76 19.06 -4.73
N GLU A 300 6.48 18.69 -4.79
CA GLU A 300 5.93 17.94 -5.92
C GLU A 300 6.12 18.69 -7.24
N SER A 301 6.79 18.05 -8.20
CA SER A 301 7.06 18.64 -9.50
C SER A 301 5.77 19.04 -10.24
N THR A 302 5.83 20.13 -10.99
CA THR A 302 4.70 20.63 -11.79
C THR A 302 4.15 19.56 -12.74
N GLY A 303 5.02 18.73 -13.32
CA GLY A 303 4.61 17.63 -14.19
C GLY A 303 3.76 16.56 -13.47
N LEU A 304 4.17 16.16 -12.26
CA LEU A 304 3.40 15.22 -11.44
C LEU A 304 2.08 15.84 -10.99
N ARG A 305 2.09 17.11 -10.59
CA ARG A 305 0.90 17.85 -10.21
C ARG A 305 -0.15 17.89 -11.33
N LEU A 306 0.27 18.33 -12.52
CA LEU A 306 -0.61 18.39 -13.69
C LEU A 306 -1.12 17.00 -14.08
N LYS A 307 -0.26 15.97 -14.03
CA LYS A 307 -0.67 14.58 -14.29
C LYS A 307 -1.70 14.09 -13.26
N GLY A 308 -1.51 14.40 -11.99
CA GLY A 308 -2.44 14.03 -10.90
C GLY A 308 -3.82 14.65 -11.10
N TRP A 309 -3.88 15.95 -11.42
CA TRP A 309 -5.13 16.63 -11.74
C TRP A 309 -5.77 16.17 -13.04
N ALA A 310 -4.97 15.95 -14.10
CA ALA A 310 -5.48 15.37 -15.33
C ALA A 310 -6.10 13.98 -15.08
N LYS A 311 -5.49 13.17 -14.21
CA LYS A 311 -6.04 11.88 -13.81
C LYS A 311 -7.35 12.03 -13.04
N PHE A 312 -7.39 12.96 -12.08
CA PHE A 312 -8.59 13.28 -11.31
C PHE A 312 -9.79 13.64 -12.21
N PHE A 313 -9.61 14.55 -13.17
CA PHE A 313 -10.71 14.97 -14.04
C PHE A 313 -11.08 13.95 -15.12
N ARG A 314 -10.15 13.07 -15.52
CA ARG A 314 -10.38 12.02 -16.51
C ARG A 314 -10.85 10.71 -15.90
N HIS A 315 -10.95 10.64 -14.57
CA HIS A 315 -11.38 9.44 -13.88
C HIS A 315 -12.83 9.09 -14.29
N PRO A 316 -13.12 7.83 -14.66
CA PRO A 316 -14.42 7.44 -15.20
C PRO A 316 -15.56 7.48 -14.16
N LEU A 317 -15.21 7.35 -12.88
CA LEU A 317 -16.15 7.50 -11.76
C LEU A 317 -16.07 8.92 -11.21
N ARG A 318 -17.20 9.48 -10.77
CA ARG A 318 -17.22 10.79 -10.09
C ARG A 318 -16.50 10.70 -8.73
N PRO A 319 -15.77 11.74 -8.30
CA PRO A 319 -15.20 11.77 -6.96
C PRO A 319 -16.33 11.77 -5.91
N PRO A 320 -16.11 11.18 -4.73
CA PRO A 320 -17.07 11.25 -3.63
C PRO A 320 -17.22 12.69 -3.15
N GLY A 321 -18.44 13.12 -2.85
CA GLY A 321 -18.74 14.47 -2.36
C GLY A 321 -18.88 15.55 -3.44
N THR A 322 -18.99 16.80 -3.00
CA THR A 322 -19.23 17.96 -3.89
C THR A 322 -17.94 18.75 -4.08
N LEU A 323 -17.60 19.07 -5.33
CA LEU A 323 -16.44 19.89 -5.66
C LEU A 323 -16.68 21.39 -5.39
N SER A 324 -15.62 22.12 -5.07
CA SER A 324 -15.63 23.58 -4.96
C SER A 324 -14.72 24.21 -6.01
N TRP A 325 -15.29 24.65 -7.14
CA TRP A 325 -14.53 25.18 -8.27
C TRP A 325 -13.54 26.31 -7.93
N PRO A 326 -13.91 27.33 -7.11
CA PRO A 326 -12.96 28.38 -6.71
C PRO A 326 -11.80 27.85 -5.85
N ARG A 327 -12.03 26.79 -5.07
CA ARG A 327 -10.99 26.14 -4.28
C ARG A 327 -10.08 25.30 -5.16
N LEU A 328 -10.65 24.53 -6.09
CA LEU A 328 -9.89 23.71 -7.03
C LEU A 328 -8.87 24.54 -7.83
N ALA A 329 -9.26 25.74 -8.28
CA ALA A 329 -8.33 26.66 -8.96
C ALA A 329 -7.08 26.98 -8.13
N ARG A 330 -7.23 27.18 -6.81
CA ARG A 330 -6.11 27.40 -5.89
C ARG A 330 -5.31 26.13 -5.63
N LEU A 331 -5.99 25.00 -5.43
CA LEU A 331 -5.36 23.71 -5.15
C LEU A 331 -4.52 23.20 -6.32
N LEU A 332 -4.92 23.49 -7.57
CA LEU A 332 -4.14 23.22 -8.78
C LEU A 332 -2.73 23.82 -8.72
N LEU A 333 -2.59 24.99 -8.10
CA LEU A 333 -1.32 25.68 -7.92
C LEU A 333 -0.54 25.21 -6.68
N GLN A 334 -1.17 24.43 -5.81
CA GLN A 334 -0.58 24.00 -4.55
C GLN A 334 0.06 22.62 -4.64
N SER A 335 -0.70 21.59 -5.00
CA SER A 335 -0.21 20.21 -5.08
C SER A 335 -1.19 19.29 -5.82
N SER A 336 -0.86 18.01 -6.01
CA SER A 336 -1.76 17.03 -6.61
C SER A 336 -2.88 16.63 -5.64
N PRO A 337 -4.01 16.09 -6.15
CA PRO A 337 -5.10 15.63 -5.29
C PRO A 337 -4.65 14.59 -4.26
N GLN A 338 -3.73 13.69 -4.63
CA GLN A 338 -3.20 12.67 -3.73
C GLN A 338 -2.42 13.29 -2.57
N THR A 339 -1.48 14.17 -2.87
CA THR A 339 -0.67 14.88 -1.86
C THR A 339 -1.54 15.73 -0.93
N LEU A 340 -2.57 16.37 -1.47
CA LEU A 340 -3.55 17.12 -0.67
C LEU A 340 -4.37 16.21 0.25
N THR A 341 -4.82 15.05 -0.23
CA THR A 341 -5.52 14.06 0.61
C THR A 341 -4.63 13.54 1.74
N TYR A 342 -3.36 13.25 1.46
CA TYR A 342 -2.37 12.92 2.49
C TYR A 342 -2.22 14.05 3.52
N ALA A 343 -2.09 15.29 3.06
CA ALA A 343 -1.97 16.43 3.96
C ALA A 343 -3.20 16.60 4.87
N THR A 344 -4.41 16.45 4.33
CA THR A 344 -5.64 16.49 5.13
C THR A 344 -5.72 15.36 6.15
N ALA A 345 -5.22 14.16 5.83
CA ALA A 345 -5.19 13.04 6.75
C ALA A 345 -4.25 13.29 7.94
N LEU A 346 -3.05 13.83 7.69
CA LEU A 346 -2.11 14.19 8.76
C LEU A 346 -2.68 15.24 9.70
N LEU A 347 -3.31 16.28 9.15
CA LEU A 347 -3.95 17.33 9.95
C LEU A 347 -5.07 16.77 10.83
N LEU A 348 -5.87 15.84 10.30
CA LEU A 348 -6.92 15.18 11.07
C LEU A 348 -6.34 14.31 12.19
N LEU A 349 -5.31 13.52 11.89
CA LEU A 349 -4.63 12.68 12.88
C LEU A 349 -3.98 13.52 13.99
N ALA A 350 -3.34 14.63 13.64
CA ALA A 350 -2.80 15.58 14.62
C ALA A 350 -3.93 16.19 15.47
N GLY A 351 -5.04 16.58 14.85
CA GLY A 351 -6.22 17.08 15.56
C GLY A 351 -6.83 16.08 16.54
N LEU A 352 -6.96 14.80 16.13
CA LEU A 352 -7.51 13.71 16.95
C LEU A 352 -6.62 13.33 18.15
N THR A 353 -5.31 13.56 18.04
CA THR A 353 -4.33 13.24 19.10
C THR A 353 -3.96 14.45 19.97
N GLY A 354 -4.56 15.60 19.72
CA GLY A 354 -4.26 16.84 20.44
C GLY A 354 -2.93 17.49 20.05
N ALA A 355 -2.25 16.99 19.01
CA ALA A 355 -1.03 17.57 18.45
C ALA A 355 -1.30 18.67 17.40
N GLY A 356 -2.56 18.83 16.96
CA GLY A 356 -2.97 19.83 15.99
C GLY A 356 -3.19 21.21 16.59
N GLY A 357 -2.90 22.27 15.80
CA GLY A 357 -3.26 23.64 16.15
C GLY A 357 -4.79 23.85 16.21
N PRO A 358 -5.28 24.95 16.82
CA PRO A 358 -6.71 25.18 17.04
C PRO A 358 -7.55 25.28 15.75
N ASP A 359 -6.92 25.47 14.60
CA ASP A 359 -7.55 25.66 13.29
C ASP A 359 -7.42 24.44 12.34
N TRP A 360 -7.00 23.27 12.84
CA TRP A 360 -6.74 22.09 12.01
C TRP A 360 -7.93 21.70 11.10
N GLN A 361 -9.18 21.82 11.58
CA GLN A 361 -10.39 21.58 10.78
C GLN A 361 -10.53 22.57 9.61
N GLN A 362 -10.21 23.84 9.86
CA GLN A 362 -10.24 24.87 8.83
C GLN A 362 -9.17 24.62 7.77
N GLN A 363 -7.98 24.17 8.19
CA GLN A 363 -6.90 23.80 7.29
C GLN A 363 -7.29 22.60 6.40
N ILE A 364 -7.92 21.56 6.96
CA ILE A 364 -8.46 20.44 6.18
C ILE A 364 -9.44 20.94 5.11
N CYS A 365 -10.39 21.79 5.49
CA CYS A 365 -11.37 22.35 4.56
C CYS A 365 -10.71 23.18 3.44
N ARG A 366 -9.59 23.85 3.72
CA ARG A 366 -8.83 24.62 2.72
C ARG A 366 -8.10 23.72 1.72
N LEU A 367 -7.55 22.60 2.19
CA LEU A 367 -6.71 21.69 1.40
C LEU A 367 -7.50 20.61 0.65
N SER A 368 -8.73 20.32 1.08
CA SER A 368 -9.52 19.26 0.46
C SER A 368 -10.09 19.64 -0.92
N PRO A 369 -9.93 18.79 -1.95
CA PRO A 369 -10.59 18.96 -3.25
C PRO A 369 -12.13 18.93 -3.17
N VAL A 370 -12.67 18.32 -2.13
CA VAL A 370 -14.12 18.15 -1.90
C VAL A 370 -14.57 19.06 -0.74
N ARG A 371 -15.86 19.41 -0.73
CA ARG A 371 -16.48 20.15 0.36
C ARG A 371 -16.58 19.27 1.59
N LEU A 372 -16.05 19.77 2.71
CA LEU A 372 -15.96 19.09 4.00
C LEU A 372 -16.45 20.00 5.15
N GLU A 373 -17.06 21.15 4.82
CA GLU A 373 -17.55 22.11 5.78
C GLU A 373 -18.65 21.50 6.67
N ALA A 374 -18.63 21.84 7.95
CA ALA A 374 -19.59 21.38 8.97
C ALA A 374 -19.58 19.85 9.25
N LEU A 375 -18.57 19.12 8.79
CA LEU A 375 -18.35 17.73 9.18
C LEU A 375 -17.66 17.65 10.53
N ASP A 376 -18.09 16.70 11.37
CA ASP A 376 -17.37 16.32 12.58
C ASP A 376 -16.11 15.50 12.23
N ALA A 377 -15.25 15.24 13.22
CA ALA A 377 -13.98 14.53 12.99
C ALA A 377 -14.18 13.11 12.41
N ALA A 378 -15.28 12.47 12.81
CA ALA A 378 -15.73 11.18 12.30
C ALA A 378 -16.04 11.24 10.79
N SER A 379 -16.89 12.16 10.39
CA SER A 379 -17.32 12.32 9.00
C SER A 379 -16.18 12.83 8.12
N LEU A 380 -15.26 13.63 8.68
CA LEU A 380 -14.02 14.00 8.00
C LEU A 380 -13.15 12.78 7.70
N ALA A 381 -13.00 11.85 8.65
CA ALA A 381 -12.23 10.63 8.45
C ALA A 381 -12.80 9.77 7.31
N ASP A 382 -14.12 9.59 7.30
CA ASP A 382 -14.81 8.83 6.25
C ASP A 382 -14.66 9.50 4.88
N ALA A 383 -14.86 10.81 4.78
CA ALA A 383 -14.73 11.54 3.52
C ALA A 383 -13.29 11.54 2.97
N ILE A 384 -12.29 11.72 3.83
CA ILE A 384 -10.87 11.63 3.44
C ILE A 384 -10.54 10.20 2.99
N GLY A 385 -11.02 9.19 3.71
CA GLY A 385 -10.81 7.78 3.37
C GLY A 385 -11.47 7.38 2.06
N GLU A 386 -12.70 7.81 1.80
CA GLU A 386 -13.39 7.58 0.53
C GLU A 386 -12.67 8.25 -0.64
N LEU A 387 -12.25 9.51 -0.47
CA LEU A 387 -11.47 10.21 -1.46
C LEU A 387 -10.13 9.50 -1.72
N TRP A 388 -9.45 9.04 -0.68
CA TRP A 388 -8.21 8.26 -0.79
C TRP A 388 -8.42 6.94 -1.54
N ILE A 389 -9.46 6.16 -1.19
CA ILE A 389 -9.82 4.94 -1.91
C ILE A 389 -10.08 5.25 -3.39
N TRP A 390 -10.85 6.30 -3.67
CA TRP A 390 -11.15 6.71 -5.03
C TRP A 390 -9.90 7.13 -5.80
N LEU A 391 -8.99 7.86 -5.15
CA LEU A 391 -7.74 8.33 -5.74
C LEU A 391 -6.71 7.23 -5.95
N ILE A 392 -6.63 6.23 -5.07
CA ILE A 392 -5.51 5.28 -5.06
C ILE A 392 -5.93 3.90 -5.55
N ARG A 393 -7.11 3.40 -5.15
CA ARG A 393 -7.55 2.03 -5.48
C ARG A 393 -8.25 1.90 -6.84
N ASN A 394 -8.83 2.98 -7.38
CA ASN A 394 -9.50 2.95 -8.68
C ASN A 394 -8.60 3.36 -9.86
N ASN A 395 -7.28 3.40 -9.63
CA ASN A 395 -6.33 4.13 -10.46
C ASN A 395 -5.59 3.30 -11.51
#